data_AF-A0A428TKW3-F1
#
_entry.id   AF-A0A428TKW3-F1
#
_cell.length_a   1.000
_cell.length_b   1.000
_cell.length_c   1.000
_cell.angle_alpha   90.00
_cell.angle_beta   90.00
_cell.angle_gamma   90.00
#
_symmetry.space_group_name_H-M   'P 1'
#
loop_
_entity.id
_entity.type
_entity.pdbx_description
1 polymer ?
#
loop_
_entity_poly.entity_id
_entity_poly.type
_entity_poly.pdbx_seq_one_letter_code
_entity_poly.pdbx_strand_id
1 'polypeptide(L)'
;MEEPLPQRLDSLREWYRTCTKTAEEEIGGGGNSVKQLEIDSLCETINSAESVLFLGGASLGILQRFIEKGVADKVNCHLQIGTCDLALNLFPNQFNIALNPTAAEFVFKHFSDFADFVVVPSHSAQNAQYSLVGLKKEGGPTMERRCLGFNCGEEPLKMARAQVSLDKNYPDRKAPMSDLTAFLYALKPGFGNAKKGFVQVENRKGTLLFRTSDSGIKMYDLKEPIKFEADEVVALLDSLEKEKKTQDNNTGWE
;
A
#
# COMPACT_ATOMS: atom_id res chain seq x y z
N MET A 1 5.69 -18.16 30.33
CA MET A 1 4.27 -18.09 29.91
C MET A 1 4.16 -16.85 29.05
N GLU A 2 3.73 -16.97 27.79
CA GLU A 2 3.48 -15.78 26.97
C GLU A 2 2.36 -14.95 27.60
N GLU A 3 2.51 -13.62 27.61
CA GLU A 3 1.49 -12.71 28.11
C GLU A 3 0.16 -12.89 27.33
N PRO A 4 -1.00 -12.83 28.00
CA PRO A 4 -2.31 -12.77 27.35
C PRO A 4 -2.40 -11.66 26.29
N LEU A 5 -3.10 -11.94 25.18
CA LEU A 5 -3.25 -11.00 24.05
C LEU A 5 -3.68 -9.57 24.46
N PRO A 6 -4.63 -9.35 25.39
CA PRO A 6 -5.00 -8.00 25.81
C PRO A 6 -3.83 -7.22 26.42
N GLN A 7 -3.04 -7.87 27.29
CA GLN A 7 -1.89 -7.26 27.93
C GLN A 7 -0.78 -6.95 26.92
N ARG A 8 -0.55 -7.85 25.96
CA ARG A 8 0.40 -7.62 24.86
C ARG A 8 0.00 -6.44 23.99
N LEU A 9 -1.30 -6.28 23.69
CA LEU A 9 -1.81 -5.16 22.90
C LEU A 9 -1.61 -3.83 23.63
N ASP A 10 -1.84 -3.79 24.93
CA ASP A 10 -1.66 -2.58 25.73
C ASP A 10 -0.17 -2.22 25.87
N SER A 11 0.70 -3.20 26.13
CA SER A 11 2.16 -3.01 26.12
C SER A 11 2.66 -2.48 24.77
N LEU A 12 2.16 -3.03 23.66
CA LEU A 12 2.54 -2.58 22.31
C LEU A 12 2.08 -1.15 22.03
N ARG A 13 0.84 -0.80 22.41
CA ARG A 13 0.32 0.57 22.29
C ARG A 13 1.16 1.55 23.09
N GLU A 14 1.55 1.19 24.31
CA GLU A 14 2.37 2.03 25.16
C GLU A 14 3.79 2.20 24.62
N TRP A 15 4.36 1.13 24.05
CA TRP A 15 5.63 1.19 23.34
C TRP A 15 5.57 2.17 22.15
N TYR A 16 4.54 2.08 21.30
CA TYR A 16 4.37 3.03 20.18
C TYR A 16 4.17 4.47 20.65
N ARG A 17 3.39 4.70 21.73
CA ARG A 17 3.24 6.04 22.33
C ARG A 17 4.57 6.59 22.81
N THR A 18 5.37 5.76 23.48
CA THR A 18 6.70 6.13 23.96
C THR A 18 7.62 6.49 22.79
N CYS A 19 7.68 5.64 21.76
CA CYS A 19 8.48 5.93 20.56
C CYS A 19 8.05 7.21 19.85
N THR A 20 6.74 7.46 19.75
CA THR A 20 6.20 8.69 19.13
C THR A 20 6.59 9.91 19.94
N LYS A 21 6.39 9.86 21.26
CA LYS A 21 6.77 10.93 22.19
C LYS A 21 8.27 11.23 22.11
N THR A 22 9.11 10.19 22.16
CA THR A 22 10.57 10.33 22.00
C THR A 22 10.93 10.98 20.66
N ALA A 23 10.29 10.58 19.56
CA ALA A 23 10.55 11.17 18.24
C ALA A 23 10.12 12.64 18.16
N GLU A 24 8.98 13.01 18.78
CA GLU A 24 8.48 14.38 18.82
C GLU A 24 9.34 15.29 19.71
N GLU A 25 9.74 14.80 20.90
CA GLU A 25 10.45 15.59 21.91
C GLU A 25 11.97 15.64 21.70
N GLU A 26 12.62 14.54 21.33
CA GLU A 26 14.10 14.43 21.37
C GLU A 26 14.77 14.66 20.02
N ILE A 27 14.09 14.37 18.90
CA ILE A 27 14.69 14.41 17.56
C ILE A 27 14.44 15.77 16.87
N GLY A 28 13.79 16.71 17.58
CA GLY A 28 13.41 18.00 17.02
C GLY A 28 12.36 17.81 15.94
N GLY A 29 11.13 17.51 16.37
CA GLY A 29 9.98 17.32 15.49
C GLY A 29 9.85 18.47 14.49
N GLY A 30 10.28 18.25 13.25
CA GLY A 30 10.18 19.19 12.13
C GLY A 30 8.73 19.37 11.65
N GLY A 31 7.82 19.71 12.57
CA GLY A 31 6.39 19.94 12.29
C GLY A 31 5.53 18.69 12.09
N ASN A 32 6.10 17.49 12.20
CA ASN A 32 5.37 16.24 11.96
C ASN A 32 4.80 15.68 13.28
N SER A 33 3.56 16.05 13.61
CA SER A 33 2.82 15.42 14.72
C SER A 33 2.09 14.16 14.24
N VAL A 34 2.22 13.03 14.94
CA VAL A 34 1.41 11.83 14.66
C VAL A 34 0.17 11.85 15.56
N LYS A 35 -0.95 12.35 15.03
CA LYS A 35 -2.22 12.41 15.77
C LYS A 35 -3.03 11.13 15.60
N GLN A 36 -3.90 10.85 16.56
CA GLN A 36 -4.90 9.80 16.39
C GLN A 36 -5.83 10.14 15.23
N LEU A 37 -6.26 9.11 14.51
CA LEU A 37 -7.23 9.26 13.43
C LEU A 37 -8.62 9.49 14.01
N GLU A 38 -9.15 10.70 13.83
CA GLU A 38 -10.53 11.05 14.17
C GLU A 38 -11.49 10.50 13.10
N ILE A 39 -11.95 9.26 13.31
CA ILE A 39 -12.72 8.52 12.29
C ILE A 39 -14.00 9.25 11.86
N ASP A 40 -14.69 9.92 12.79
CA ASP A 40 -15.93 10.62 12.50
C ASP A 40 -15.68 11.85 11.63
N SER A 41 -14.63 12.63 11.92
CA SER A 41 -14.22 13.77 11.10
C SER A 41 -13.78 13.34 9.68
N LEU A 42 -13.10 12.20 9.57
CA LEU A 42 -12.77 11.62 8.27
C LEU A 42 -14.04 11.24 7.49
N CYS A 43 -15.02 10.61 8.15
CA CYS A 43 -16.28 10.22 7.51
C CYS A 43 -17.09 11.46 7.06
N GLU A 44 -17.13 12.52 7.86
CA GLU A 44 -17.74 13.81 7.47
C GLU A 44 -17.05 14.41 6.24
N THR A 45 -15.72 14.32 6.17
CA THR A 45 -14.93 14.77 5.02
C THR A 45 -15.26 13.96 3.77
N ILE A 46 -15.34 12.63 3.88
CA ILE A 46 -15.72 11.74 2.78
C ILE A 46 -17.14 12.08 2.30
N ASN A 47 -18.10 12.21 3.21
CA ASN A 47 -19.49 12.55 2.88
C ASN A 47 -19.63 13.90 2.17
N SER A 48 -18.79 14.87 2.53
CA SER A 48 -18.81 16.20 1.94
C SER A 48 -18.12 16.26 0.58
N ALA A 49 -17.26 15.30 0.25
CA ALA A 49 -16.59 15.22 -1.05
C ALA A 49 -17.55 14.72 -2.15
N GLU A 50 -17.26 15.06 -3.40
CA GLU A 50 -17.96 14.46 -4.55
C GLU A 50 -17.57 12.98 -4.69
N SER A 51 -16.27 12.70 -4.59
CA SER A 51 -15.69 11.36 -4.70
C SER A 51 -14.34 11.34 -3.99
N VAL A 52 -13.96 10.18 -3.43
CA VAL A 52 -12.70 9.97 -2.73
C VAL A 52 -11.95 8.81 -3.37
N LEU A 53 -10.69 9.04 -3.78
CA LEU A 53 -9.76 7.98 -4.15
C LEU A 53 -9.06 7.45 -2.90
N PHE A 54 -9.28 6.17 -2.60
CA PHE A 54 -8.59 5.47 -1.51
C PHE A 54 -7.50 4.56 -2.08
N LEU A 55 -6.26 4.86 -1.70
CA LEU A 55 -5.07 4.08 -2.05
C LEU A 55 -4.63 3.26 -0.83
N GLY A 56 -4.72 1.93 -0.93
CA GLY A 56 -4.50 1.05 0.21
C GLY A 56 -3.36 0.04 0.01
N GLY A 57 -2.58 -0.16 1.06
CA GLY A 57 -1.48 -1.14 1.13
C GLY A 57 -1.38 -1.82 2.50
N ALA A 58 -2.46 -1.84 3.26
CA ALA A 58 -2.50 -2.31 4.65
C ALA A 58 -3.78 -3.13 4.92
N SER A 59 -4.04 -3.45 6.19
CA SER A 59 -5.27 -4.16 6.58
C SER A 59 -6.54 -3.40 6.18
N LEU A 60 -7.61 -4.15 5.91
CA LEU A 60 -8.89 -3.61 5.47
C LEU A 60 -9.77 -3.05 6.61
N GLY A 61 -9.21 -2.92 7.83
CA GLY A 61 -9.98 -2.47 8.99
C GLY A 61 -10.59 -1.08 8.84
N ILE A 62 -9.92 -0.15 8.15
CA ILE A 62 -10.49 1.19 7.88
C ILE A 62 -11.64 1.14 6.88
N LEU A 63 -11.57 0.25 5.88
CA LEU A 63 -12.63 0.07 4.87
C LEU A 63 -13.89 -0.56 5.48
N GLN A 64 -13.73 -1.50 6.41
CA GLN A 64 -14.84 -2.01 7.20
C GLN A 64 -15.56 -0.86 7.92
N ARG A 65 -14.82 0.07 8.54
CA ARG A 65 -15.41 1.23 9.22
C ARG A 65 -16.14 2.16 8.25
N PHE A 66 -15.65 2.34 7.02
CA PHE A 66 -16.35 3.15 6.02
C PHE A 66 -17.71 2.57 5.63
N ILE A 67 -17.79 1.24 5.49
CA ILE A 67 -19.07 0.54 5.27
C ILE A 67 -19.99 0.74 6.47
N GLU A 68 -19.50 0.46 7.69
CA GLU A 68 -20.29 0.59 8.92
C GLU A 68 -20.78 2.03 9.19
N LYS A 69 -20.03 3.03 8.72
CA LYS A 69 -20.38 4.46 8.82
C LYS A 69 -21.20 4.98 7.64
N GLY A 70 -21.48 4.13 6.63
CA GLY A 70 -22.31 4.49 5.48
C GLY A 70 -21.70 5.53 4.55
N VAL A 71 -20.36 5.51 4.40
CA VAL A 71 -19.63 6.45 3.52
C VAL A 71 -18.90 5.76 2.36
N ALA A 72 -19.02 4.43 2.26
CA ALA A 72 -18.30 3.61 1.29
C ALA A 72 -18.66 3.93 -0.17
N ASP A 73 -19.91 4.33 -0.41
CA ASP A 73 -20.48 4.65 -1.73
C ASP A 73 -19.81 5.86 -2.41
N LYS A 74 -19.03 6.65 -1.67
CA LYS A 74 -18.20 7.75 -2.19
C LYS A 74 -16.74 7.38 -2.45
N VAL A 75 -16.33 6.17 -2.10
CA VAL A 75 -14.92 5.78 -2.05
C VAL A 75 -14.58 4.83 -3.19
N ASN A 76 -13.64 5.25 -4.04
CA ASN A 76 -13.01 4.47 -5.09
C ASN A 76 -11.74 3.82 -4.55
N CYS A 77 -11.77 2.51 -4.31
CA CYS A 77 -10.66 1.78 -3.70
C CYS A 77 -9.70 1.23 -4.76
N HIS A 78 -8.39 1.46 -4.58
CA HIS A 78 -7.30 0.78 -5.30
C HIS A 78 -6.31 0.21 -4.28
N LEU A 79 -6.25 -1.12 -4.18
CA LEU A 79 -5.64 -1.81 -3.05
C LEU A 79 -4.56 -2.80 -3.47
N GLN A 80 -3.39 -2.75 -2.85
CA GLN A 80 -2.44 -3.86 -2.86
C GLN A 80 -2.92 -4.94 -1.88
N ILE A 81 -3.59 -5.98 -2.38
CA ILE A 81 -4.11 -7.05 -1.52
C ILE A 81 -4.35 -8.38 -2.25
N GLY A 82 -4.19 -9.48 -1.50
CA GLY A 82 -4.49 -10.83 -1.97
C GLY A 82 -3.48 -11.36 -3.00
N THR A 83 -3.65 -12.61 -3.41
CA THR A 83 -2.82 -13.25 -4.43
C THR A 83 -3.51 -14.47 -5.01
N CYS A 84 -3.45 -14.64 -6.34
CA CYS A 84 -3.85 -15.88 -7.02
C CYS A 84 -2.75 -16.96 -6.97
N ASP A 85 -1.53 -16.58 -6.57
CA ASP A 85 -0.43 -17.51 -6.31
C ASP A 85 -0.30 -17.76 -4.81
N LEU A 86 -0.65 -18.98 -4.38
CA LEU A 86 -0.63 -19.39 -2.98
C LEU A 86 0.79 -19.43 -2.39
N ALA A 87 1.83 -19.54 -3.22
CA ALA A 87 3.21 -19.50 -2.74
C ALA A 87 3.60 -18.12 -2.17
N LEU A 88 2.84 -17.08 -2.50
CA LEU A 88 3.07 -15.72 -2.01
C LEU A 88 2.30 -15.39 -0.71
N ASN A 89 1.56 -16.35 -0.16
CA ASN A 89 0.99 -16.21 1.17
C ASN A 89 2.10 -16.35 2.22
N LEU A 90 2.26 -15.33 3.08
CA LEU A 90 3.21 -15.38 4.20
C LEU A 90 2.66 -16.18 5.40
N PHE A 91 1.34 -16.20 5.56
CA PHE A 91 0.62 -17.00 6.57
C PHE A 91 -0.40 -17.90 5.84
N PRO A 92 -1.57 -18.31 6.40
CA PRO A 92 -2.58 -18.90 5.51
C PRO A 92 -3.06 -17.88 4.47
N ASN A 93 -2.89 -16.58 4.74
CA ASN A 93 -3.29 -15.47 3.87
C ASN A 93 -2.11 -14.61 3.43
N GLN A 94 -2.32 -13.80 2.38
CA GLN A 94 -1.45 -12.68 2.03
C GLN A 94 -1.35 -11.70 3.21
N PHE A 95 -0.20 -11.01 3.32
CA PHE A 95 0.15 -10.21 4.51
C PHE A 95 -0.94 -9.23 4.97
N ASN A 96 -1.47 -8.40 4.07
CA ASN A 96 -2.46 -7.37 4.41
C ASN A 96 -3.78 -7.96 4.88
N ILE A 97 -4.16 -9.13 4.35
CA ILE A 97 -5.30 -9.92 4.84
C ILE A 97 -5.00 -10.51 6.23
N ALA A 98 -3.80 -11.04 6.42
CA ALA A 98 -3.40 -11.69 7.68
C ALA A 98 -3.37 -10.71 8.88
N LEU A 99 -3.19 -9.41 8.64
CA LEU A 99 -3.26 -8.38 9.68
C LEU A 99 -4.65 -8.28 10.34
N ASN A 100 -5.72 -8.51 9.58
CA ASN A 100 -7.09 -8.57 10.10
C ASN A 100 -8.01 -9.39 9.16
N PRO A 101 -8.02 -10.73 9.28
CA PRO A 101 -8.76 -11.60 8.37
C PRO A 101 -10.28 -11.38 8.45
N THR A 102 -10.80 -11.05 9.63
CA THR A 102 -12.22 -10.78 9.83
C THR A 102 -12.67 -9.53 9.08
N ALA A 103 -11.89 -8.44 9.17
CA ALA A 103 -12.18 -7.23 8.40
C ALA A 103 -12.06 -7.48 6.89
N ALA A 104 -11.05 -8.26 6.47
CA ALA A 104 -10.88 -8.59 5.07
C ALA A 104 -12.07 -9.40 4.52
N GLU A 105 -12.50 -10.44 5.23
CA GLU A 105 -13.68 -11.22 4.84
C GLU A 105 -14.94 -10.37 4.78
N PHE A 106 -15.15 -9.49 5.76
CA PHE A 106 -16.27 -8.56 5.75
C PHE A 106 -16.24 -7.66 4.52
N VAL A 107 -15.12 -6.96 4.29
CA VAL A 107 -14.98 -6.02 3.17
C VAL A 107 -15.13 -6.74 1.81
N PHE A 108 -14.60 -7.94 1.64
CA PHE A 108 -14.78 -8.69 0.38
C PHE A 108 -16.21 -9.18 0.16
N LYS A 109 -17.04 -9.35 1.19
CA LYS A 109 -18.48 -9.61 1.02
C LYS A 109 -19.27 -8.35 0.64
N HIS A 110 -18.72 -7.19 0.98
CA HIS A 110 -19.33 -5.87 0.84
C HIS A 110 -18.60 -4.99 -0.19
N PHE A 111 -17.77 -5.57 -1.07
CA PHE A 111 -16.94 -4.78 -1.99
C PHE A 111 -17.78 -3.93 -2.96
N SER A 112 -19.01 -4.36 -3.25
CA SER A 112 -19.97 -3.65 -4.09
C SER A 112 -20.60 -2.44 -3.42
N ASP A 113 -20.41 -2.26 -2.11
CA ASP A 113 -20.90 -1.09 -1.37
C ASP A 113 -20.00 0.14 -1.63
N PHE A 114 -18.83 -0.06 -2.24
CA PHE A 114 -17.92 0.99 -2.67
C PHE A 114 -18.27 1.52 -4.07
N ALA A 115 -17.92 2.79 -4.34
CA ALA A 115 -18.07 3.39 -5.67
C ALA A 115 -17.30 2.61 -6.75
N ASP A 116 -16.08 2.22 -6.42
CA ASP A 116 -15.30 1.25 -7.18
C ASP A 116 -14.38 0.47 -6.23
N PHE A 117 -14.06 -0.77 -6.60
CA PHE A 117 -13.19 -1.62 -5.80
C PHE A 117 -12.25 -2.43 -6.70
N VAL A 118 -11.00 -1.96 -6.76
CA VAL A 118 -9.94 -2.53 -7.59
C VAL A 118 -8.81 -3.06 -6.72
N VAL A 119 -8.33 -4.25 -7.03
CA VAL A 119 -7.19 -4.87 -6.33
C VAL A 119 -6.00 -5.08 -7.26
N VAL A 120 -4.82 -5.03 -6.67
CA VAL A 120 -3.54 -5.35 -7.31
C VAL A 120 -2.91 -6.50 -6.51
N PRO A 121 -3.15 -7.75 -6.93
CA PRO A 121 -2.68 -8.92 -6.20
C PRO A 121 -1.15 -8.97 -6.11
N SER A 122 -0.60 -9.64 -5.09
CA SER A 122 0.84 -9.65 -4.83
C SER A 122 1.67 -10.21 -6.00
N HIS A 123 1.21 -11.25 -6.71
CA HIS A 123 1.94 -11.75 -7.90
C HIS A 123 2.06 -10.68 -9.00
N SER A 124 1.04 -9.85 -9.18
CA SER A 124 1.06 -8.72 -10.12
C SER A 124 1.91 -7.57 -9.58
N ALA A 125 1.72 -7.19 -8.31
CA ALA A 125 2.42 -6.08 -7.68
C ALA A 125 3.94 -6.29 -7.58
N GLN A 126 4.37 -7.54 -7.33
CA GLN A 126 5.78 -7.92 -7.18
C GLN A 126 6.51 -8.11 -8.52
N ASN A 127 5.77 -8.22 -9.63
CA ASN A 127 6.36 -8.30 -10.96
C ASN A 127 6.93 -6.96 -11.44
N ALA A 128 6.51 -5.83 -10.85
CA ALA A 128 7.15 -4.54 -11.07
C ALA A 128 8.27 -4.29 -10.05
N GLN A 129 9.50 -4.12 -10.52
CA GLN A 129 10.68 -3.87 -9.69
C GLN A 129 11.31 -2.52 -10.02
N TYR A 130 11.67 -1.77 -8.99
CA TYR A 130 12.17 -0.40 -9.11
C TYR A 130 13.60 -0.31 -8.61
N SER A 131 14.45 0.39 -9.34
CA SER A 131 15.79 0.77 -8.87
C SER A 131 15.70 1.54 -7.56
N LEU A 132 16.39 1.05 -6.53
CA LEU A 132 16.46 1.73 -5.23
C LEU A 132 17.20 3.06 -5.33
N VAL A 133 18.22 3.14 -6.19
CA VAL A 133 18.92 4.40 -6.50
C VAL A 133 17.96 5.39 -7.18
N GLY A 134 17.11 4.92 -8.11
CA GLY A 134 16.07 5.75 -8.72
C GLY A 134 15.09 6.31 -7.68
N LEU A 135 14.58 5.47 -6.78
CA LEU A 135 13.70 5.92 -5.69
C LEU A 135 14.38 6.92 -4.76
N LYS A 136 15.68 6.73 -4.48
CA LYS A 136 16.48 7.71 -3.72
C LYS A 136 16.59 9.05 -4.45
N LYS A 137 16.82 9.05 -5.77
CA LYS A 137 16.96 10.30 -6.54
C LYS A 137 15.71 11.17 -6.37
N GLU A 138 14.53 10.56 -6.42
CA GLU A 138 13.24 11.26 -6.22
C GLU A 138 12.93 11.57 -4.75
N GLY A 139 13.04 10.57 -3.87
CA GLY A 139 12.59 10.68 -2.47
C GLY A 139 13.66 11.18 -1.48
N GLY A 140 14.88 11.44 -1.95
CA GLY A 140 15.99 11.96 -1.17
C GLY A 140 16.48 11.03 -0.04
N PRO A 141 17.18 11.60 0.97
CA PRO A 141 17.81 10.83 2.05
C PRO A 141 16.84 10.00 2.89
N THR A 142 15.59 10.45 3.06
CA THR A 142 14.56 9.71 3.80
C THR A 142 14.17 8.43 3.07
N MET A 143 14.01 8.51 1.75
CA MET A 143 13.72 7.33 0.92
C MET A 143 14.90 6.37 0.90
N GLU A 144 16.14 6.87 0.84
CA GLU A 144 17.34 6.05 0.96
C GLU A 144 17.35 5.23 2.25
N ARG A 145 17.10 5.86 3.41
CA ARG A 145 17.05 5.15 4.70
C ARG A 145 15.97 4.08 4.74
N ARG A 146 14.78 4.35 4.17
CA ARG A 146 13.70 3.36 4.07
C ARG A 146 14.13 2.17 3.21
N CYS A 147 14.71 2.42 2.04
CA CYS A 147 15.19 1.37 1.15
C CYS A 147 16.31 0.53 1.79
N LEU A 148 17.28 1.17 2.44
CA LEU A 148 18.36 0.46 3.15
C LEU A 148 17.82 -0.44 4.25
N GLY A 149 16.90 0.05 5.09
CA GLY A 149 16.30 -0.73 6.17
C GLY A 149 15.41 -1.86 5.66
N PHE A 150 14.40 -1.54 4.85
CA PHE A 150 13.36 -2.49 4.46
C PHE A 150 13.75 -3.39 3.29
N ASN A 151 14.52 -2.89 2.33
CA ASN A 151 14.83 -3.62 1.10
C ASN A 151 16.25 -4.20 1.09
N CYS A 152 17.19 -3.63 1.85
CA CYS A 152 18.56 -4.16 1.97
C CYS A 152 18.84 -4.89 3.29
N GLY A 153 17.99 -4.70 4.32
CA GLY A 153 18.20 -5.31 5.64
C GLY A 153 19.37 -4.71 6.41
N GLU A 154 19.71 -3.45 6.14
CA GLU A 154 20.85 -2.79 6.77
C GLU A 154 20.59 -2.42 8.23
N GLU A 155 21.66 -2.46 9.02
CA GLU A 155 21.58 -2.18 10.45
C GLU A 155 21.29 -0.68 10.71
N PRO A 156 20.34 -0.34 11.61
CA PRO A 156 20.04 1.04 11.95
C PRO A 156 21.26 1.88 12.33
N LEU A 157 22.22 1.29 13.06
CA LEU A 157 23.43 2.00 13.49
C LEU A 157 24.37 2.33 12.32
N LYS A 158 24.52 1.43 11.34
CA LYS A 158 25.33 1.68 10.13
C LYS A 158 24.70 2.77 9.29
N MET A 159 23.37 2.75 9.14
CA MET A 159 22.62 3.79 8.43
C MET A 159 22.73 5.15 9.14
N ALA A 160 22.57 5.19 10.46
CA ALA A 160 22.67 6.41 11.25
C ALA A 160 24.07 7.05 11.19
N ARG A 161 25.12 6.23 11.06
CA ARG A 161 26.52 6.66 10.92
C ARG A 161 26.95 6.91 9.47
N ALA A 162 26.01 6.85 8.51
CA ALA A 162 26.29 7.01 7.08
C ALA A 162 27.41 6.09 6.54
N GLN A 163 27.54 4.89 7.12
CA GLN A 163 28.55 3.90 6.71
C GLN A 163 28.10 3.08 5.50
N VAL A 164 26.80 3.13 5.18
CA VAL A 164 26.16 2.44 4.06
C VAL A 164 25.32 3.43 3.27
N SER A 165 25.28 3.26 1.94
CA SER A 165 24.47 4.08 1.02
C SER A 165 24.06 3.25 -0.18
N LEU A 166 22.96 3.62 -0.84
CA LEU A 166 22.50 2.87 -2.01
C LEU A 166 23.48 2.96 -3.17
N ASP A 167 24.03 4.15 -3.46
CA ASP A 167 24.94 4.33 -4.60
C ASP A 167 26.24 3.52 -4.47
N LYS A 168 26.76 3.37 -3.25
CA LYS A 168 28.03 2.67 -3.01
C LYS A 168 27.85 1.17 -2.82
N ASN A 169 26.82 0.77 -2.08
CA ASN A 169 26.68 -0.60 -1.61
C ASN A 169 25.67 -1.40 -2.43
N TYR A 170 24.70 -0.74 -3.07
CA TYR A 170 23.58 -1.36 -3.77
C TYR A 170 23.22 -0.67 -5.10
N PRO A 171 24.19 -0.32 -5.97
CA PRO A 171 23.94 0.52 -7.15
C PRO A 171 22.91 -0.07 -8.12
N ASP A 172 22.92 -1.40 -8.27
CA ASP A 172 22.07 -2.10 -9.23
C ASP A 172 20.83 -2.73 -8.58
N ARG A 173 20.63 -2.54 -7.27
CA ARG A 173 19.56 -3.22 -6.55
C ARG A 173 18.20 -2.70 -6.97
N LYS A 174 17.35 -3.63 -7.39
CA LYS A 174 15.94 -3.41 -7.68
C LYS A 174 15.10 -4.19 -6.68
N ALA A 175 13.96 -3.63 -6.30
CA ALA A 175 13.03 -4.31 -5.39
C ALA A 175 11.58 -4.10 -5.83
N PRO A 176 10.69 -5.07 -5.56
CA PRO A 176 9.26 -4.84 -5.68
C PRO A 176 8.83 -3.80 -4.66
N MET A 177 7.97 -2.87 -5.11
CA MET A 177 7.32 -1.88 -4.26
C MET A 177 5.80 -2.03 -4.44
N SER A 178 5.22 -3.05 -3.80
CA SER A 178 3.86 -3.50 -4.10
C SER A 178 2.81 -2.40 -3.96
N ASP A 179 2.90 -1.58 -2.92
CA ASP A 179 1.97 -0.46 -2.70
C ASP A 179 2.17 0.64 -3.75
N LEU A 180 3.41 0.98 -4.07
CA LEU A 180 3.73 1.93 -5.14
C LEU A 180 3.16 1.43 -6.48
N THR A 181 3.35 0.15 -6.81
CA THR A 181 2.77 -0.46 -8.01
C THR A 181 1.24 -0.35 -8.02
N ALA A 182 0.58 -0.59 -6.89
CA ALA A 182 -0.87 -0.43 -6.80
C ALA A 182 -1.31 1.02 -7.02
N PHE A 183 -0.54 1.99 -6.50
CA PHE A 183 -0.83 3.41 -6.68
C PHE A 183 -0.59 3.85 -8.12
N LEU A 184 0.45 3.34 -8.77
CA LEU A 184 0.73 3.64 -10.17
C LEU A 184 -0.38 3.14 -11.10
N TYR A 185 -1.02 2.01 -10.83
CA TYR A 185 -2.21 1.59 -11.58
C TYR A 185 -3.40 2.53 -11.42
N ALA A 186 -3.53 3.18 -10.26
CA ALA A 186 -4.59 4.16 -10.02
C ALA A 186 -4.28 5.51 -10.70
N LEU A 187 -3.02 5.93 -10.63
CA LEU A 187 -2.60 7.29 -10.96
C LEU A 187 -2.10 7.43 -12.39
N LYS A 188 -1.61 6.36 -13.02
CA LYS A 188 -1.04 6.38 -14.37
C LYS A 188 -1.77 5.39 -15.29
N PRO A 189 -2.70 5.87 -16.13
CA PRO A 189 -3.37 5.05 -17.11
C PRO A 189 -2.37 4.30 -18.01
N GLY A 190 -2.59 3.00 -18.22
CA GLY A 190 -1.73 2.17 -19.07
C GLY A 190 -0.40 1.76 -18.43
N PHE A 191 -0.18 2.02 -17.13
CA PHE A 191 1.01 1.57 -16.43
C PHE A 191 1.23 0.05 -16.64
N GLY A 192 2.46 -0.31 -17.03
CA GLY A 192 2.91 -1.70 -17.15
C GLY A 192 2.15 -2.59 -18.15
N ASN A 193 1.25 -2.06 -18.98
CA ASN A 193 0.37 -2.86 -19.85
C ASN A 193 -0.35 -4.01 -19.13
N ALA A 194 -0.68 -3.83 -17.85
CA ALA A 194 -1.33 -4.88 -17.07
C ALA A 194 -2.71 -5.20 -17.64
N LYS A 195 -3.06 -6.49 -17.64
CA LYS A 195 -4.38 -6.92 -18.06
C LYS A 195 -5.38 -6.56 -16.97
N LYS A 196 -6.49 -5.96 -17.36
CA LYS A 196 -7.66 -5.83 -16.50
C LYS A 196 -8.38 -7.18 -16.46
N GLY A 197 -8.81 -7.60 -15.28
CA GLY A 197 -9.55 -8.85 -15.09
C GLY A 197 -10.37 -8.83 -13.82
N PHE A 198 -10.83 -9.99 -13.38
CA PHE A 198 -11.58 -10.13 -12.14
C PHE A 198 -11.05 -11.24 -11.25
N VAL A 199 -11.29 -11.09 -9.96
CA VAL A 199 -11.07 -12.12 -8.95
C VAL A 199 -12.31 -12.37 -8.12
N GLN A 200 -12.50 -13.62 -7.75
CA GLN A 200 -13.41 -14.03 -6.68
C GLN A 200 -12.59 -14.45 -5.45
N VAL A 201 -13.15 -14.21 -4.28
CA VAL A 201 -12.53 -14.54 -3.00
C VAL A 201 -13.36 -15.61 -2.31
N GLU A 202 -12.78 -16.79 -2.12
CA GLU A 202 -13.38 -17.90 -1.38
C GLU A 202 -12.77 -18.02 0.01
N ASN A 203 -13.59 -18.06 1.06
CA ASN A 203 -13.11 -18.42 2.40
C ASN A 203 -13.08 -19.96 2.55
N ARG A 204 -11.89 -20.54 2.67
CA ARG A 204 -11.68 -21.94 3.00
C ARG A 204 -11.00 -22.07 4.36
N LYS A 205 -11.81 -22.37 5.39
CA LYS A 205 -11.34 -22.60 6.76
C LYS A 205 -10.46 -21.46 7.31
N GLY A 206 -10.85 -20.20 7.04
CA GLY A 206 -10.12 -19.00 7.48
C GLY A 206 -9.04 -18.52 6.50
N THR A 207 -8.83 -19.23 5.39
CA THR A 207 -7.98 -18.78 4.28
C THR A 207 -8.83 -18.13 3.19
N LEU A 208 -8.55 -16.88 2.86
CA LEU A 208 -9.20 -16.14 1.78
C LEU A 208 -8.42 -16.36 0.48
N LEU A 209 -8.92 -17.26 -0.36
CA LEU A 209 -8.30 -17.66 -1.62
C LEU A 209 -8.79 -16.78 -2.76
N PHE A 210 -7.86 -16.15 -3.46
CA PHE A 210 -8.18 -15.39 -4.68
C PHE A 210 -8.11 -16.32 -5.88
N ARG A 211 -9.11 -16.24 -6.75
CA ARG A 211 -9.18 -17.00 -8.00
C ARG A 211 -9.57 -16.07 -9.13
N THR A 212 -8.83 -16.14 -10.22
CA THR A 212 -9.19 -15.45 -11.46
C THR A 212 -10.57 -15.91 -11.92
N SER A 213 -11.39 -14.97 -12.37
CA SER A 213 -12.76 -15.22 -12.81
C SER A 213 -13.13 -14.24 -13.93
N ASP A 214 -14.26 -14.49 -14.60
CA ASP A 214 -14.87 -13.59 -15.57
C ASP A 214 -15.73 -12.49 -14.90
N SER A 215 -15.94 -12.59 -13.58
CA SER A 215 -16.69 -11.63 -12.78
C SER A 215 -16.17 -11.55 -11.34
N GLY A 216 -16.48 -10.45 -10.65
CA GLY A 216 -16.12 -10.24 -9.24
C GLY A 216 -15.41 -8.92 -9.02
N ILE A 217 -14.41 -8.93 -8.14
CA ILE A 217 -13.61 -7.75 -7.83
C ILE A 217 -12.67 -7.46 -9.00
N LYS A 218 -12.62 -6.21 -9.47
CA LYS A 218 -11.72 -5.79 -10.56
C LYS A 218 -10.27 -5.95 -10.12
N MET A 219 -9.40 -6.43 -11.01
CA MET A 219 -7.98 -6.53 -10.75
C MET A 219 -7.10 -6.02 -11.89
N TYR A 220 -5.90 -5.59 -11.54
CA TYR A 220 -4.77 -5.45 -12.47
C TYR A 220 -3.81 -6.64 -12.36
N ASP A 221 -3.67 -7.40 -13.45
CA ASP A 221 -2.83 -8.59 -13.57
C ASP A 221 -1.64 -8.32 -14.50
N LEU A 222 -0.50 -8.03 -13.90
CA LEU A 222 0.80 -7.95 -14.56
C LEU A 222 1.48 -9.31 -14.53
N LYS A 223 1.46 -10.01 -15.66
CA LYS A 223 2.06 -11.35 -15.79
C LYS A 223 3.56 -11.32 -16.04
N GLU A 224 4.00 -10.38 -16.88
CA GLU A 224 5.40 -10.28 -17.26
C GLU A 224 6.13 -9.31 -16.31
N PRO A 225 7.31 -9.70 -15.80
CA PRO A 225 8.06 -8.83 -14.92
C PRO A 225 8.59 -7.60 -15.66
N ILE A 226 8.48 -6.44 -15.02
CA ILE A 226 9.01 -5.17 -15.51
C ILE A 226 10.04 -4.68 -14.50
N LYS A 227 11.18 -4.21 -15.00
CA LYS A 227 12.29 -3.68 -14.20
C LYS A 227 12.57 -2.26 -14.64
N PHE A 228 12.42 -1.31 -13.72
CA PHE A 228 12.71 0.09 -13.95
C PHE A 228 14.13 0.42 -13.48
N GLU A 229 14.95 0.91 -14.41
CA GLU A 229 16.24 1.51 -14.12
C GLU A 229 16.11 2.87 -13.43
N ALA A 230 17.20 3.37 -12.87
CA ALA A 230 17.16 4.56 -12.01
C ALA A 230 16.51 5.77 -12.69
N ASP A 231 16.85 6.04 -13.95
CA ASP A 231 16.31 7.18 -14.69
C ASP A 231 14.86 6.94 -15.17
N GLU A 232 14.47 5.68 -15.35
CA GLU A 232 13.08 5.32 -15.67
C GLU A 232 12.16 5.49 -14.45
N VAL A 233 12.66 5.18 -13.24
CA VAL A 233 11.94 5.45 -11.99
C VAL A 233 11.70 6.95 -11.81
N VAL A 234 12.74 7.77 -12.01
CA VAL A 234 12.66 9.23 -11.95
C VAL A 234 11.61 9.73 -12.94
N ALA A 235 11.74 9.37 -14.22
CA ALA A 235 10.83 9.80 -15.27
C ALA A 235 9.37 9.35 -15.01
N LEU A 236 9.18 8.14 -14.48
CA LEU A 236 7.88 7.61 -14.12
C LEU A 236 7.21 8.46 -13.04
N LEU A 237 7.92 8.76 -11.95
CA LEU A 237 7.37 9.54 -10.84
C LEU A 237 7.15 11.01 -11.22
N ASP A 238 8.08 11.62 -11.95
CA ASP A 238 7.93 12.96 -12.54
C ASP A 238 6.69 13.09 -13.43
N SER A 239 6.33 12.01 -14.14
CA SER A 239 5.16 12.02 -15.03
C SER A 239 3.84 12.19 -14.28
N LEU A 240 3.77 11.75 -13.01
CA LEU A 240 2.56 11.88 -12.18
C LEU A 240 2.27 13.34 -11.83
N GLU A 241 3.31 14.17 -11.67
CA GLU A 241 3.14 15.61 -11.42
C GLU A 241 2.59 16.35 -12.65
N LYS A 242 2.96 15.88 -13.86
CA LYS A 242 2.53 16.47 -15.13
C LYS A 242 1.11 16.05 -15.52
N GLU A 243 0.74 14.80 -15.25
CA GLU A 243 -0.62 14.30 -15.48
C GLU A 243 -1.64 15.06 -14.61
N LYS A 244 -1.27 15.46 -13.38
CA LYS A 244 -2.08 16.32 -12.50
C LYS A 244 -2.47 17.67 -13.12
N LYS A 245 -1.58 18.26 -13.95
CA LYS A 245 -1.87 19.52 -14.67
C LYS A 245 -2.77 19.32 -15.90
N THR A 246 -2.93 18.08 -16.35
CA THR A 246 -3.67 17.75 -17.58
C THR A 246 -5.06 17.21 -17.26
N GLN A 247 -5.24 16.54 -16.11
CA GLN A 247 -6.56 16.08 -15.61
C GLN A 247 -7.51 17.22 -15.21
N ASP A 248 -7.01 18.42 -14.87
CA ASP A 248 -7.84 19.62 -14.74
C ASP A 248 -8.54 20.01 -16.06
N ASN A 249 -8.18 19.38 -17.20
CA ASN A 249 -8.73 19.68 -18.52
C ASN A 249 -9.40 18.49 -19.24
N ASN A 250 -9.48 17.29 -18.65
CA ASN A 250 -10.17 16.17 -19.33
C ASN A 250 -10.49 15.00 -18.38
N THR A 251 -11.75 14.88 -17.98
CA THR A 251 -12.33 13.67 -17.38
C THR A 251 -12.72 12.70 -18.50
N GLY A 252 -11.85 11.75 -18.82
CA GLY A 252 -12.08 10.76 -19.87
C GLY A 252 -11.99 9.33 -19.34
N TRP A 253 -13.14 8.78 -18.97
CA TRP A 253 -13.41 7.34 -19.01
C TRP A 253 -14.59 7.14 -19.96
N GLU A 254 -14.29 6.75 -21.19
CA GLU A 254 -15.21 5.99 -22.07
C GLU A 254 -14.64 4.58 -22.23
#